data_AF-A0A6I6CNX1-F1
#
_entry.id   AF-A0A6I6CNX1-F1
#
_cell.length_a   1.000
_cell.length_b   1.000
_cell.length_c   1.000
_cell.angle_alpha   90.00
_cell.angle_beta   90.00
_cell.angle_gamma   90.00
#
_symmetry.space_group_name_H-M   'P 1'
#
loop_
_entity.id
_entity.type
_entity.pdbx_description
1 polymer ?
#
loop_
_entity_poly.entity_id
_entity_poly.type
_entity_poly.pdbx_seq_one_letter_code
_entity_poly.pdbx_strand_id
1 'polypeptide(L)'
;MRGAPQERVIKDLNPINRGWSQYYSSVVSCKIFSSLDNIMHRKLWKWAVFRHPNKGRCWIKRKYFKKYNNENWRFMTSNKIRLTIHSDHVIKQSAKNQIPI
;
A
#
# COMPACT_ATOMS: atom_id res chain seq x y z
N MET A 1 -9.02 -8.99 12.35
CA MET A 1 -7.67 -8.96 11.71
C MET A 1 -6.47 -8.75 12.67
N ARG A 2 -6.63 -8.58 13.99
CA ARG A 2 -5.52 -8.19 14.90
C ARG A 2 -4.37 -9.21 15.00
N GLY A 3 -4.64 -10.51 14.77
CA GLY A 3 -3.64 -11.59 14.75
C GLY A 3 -3.31 -12.17 13.37
N ALA A 4 -3.88 -11.66 12.26
CA ALA A 4 -3.77 -12.31 10.96
C ALA A 4 -2.32 -12.29 10.40
N PRO A 5 -1.81 -13.35 9.77
CA PRO A 5 -0.46 -13.34 9.20
C PRO A 5 -0.31 -12.19 8.18
N GLN A 6 0.91 -11.68 8.03
CA GLN A 6 1.20 -10.53 7.16
C GLN A 6 0.70 -10.76 5.72
N GLU A 7 0.89 -11.96 5.21
CA GLU A 7 0.44 -12.36 3.87
C GLU A 7 -1.08 -12.25 3.70
N ARG A 8 -1.85 -12.66 4.72
CA ARG A 8 -3.32 -12.57 4.68
C ARG A 8 -3.77 -11.10 4.63
N VAL A 9 -3.15 -10.23 5.41
CA VAL A 9 -3.45 -8.79 5.34
C VAL A 9 -3.18 -8.23 3.95
N ILE A 10 -2.10 -8.64 3.30
CA ILE A 10 -1.81 -8.20 1.93
C ILE A 10 -2.80 -8.77 0.93
N LYS A 11 -3.11 -10.07 1.03
CA LYS A 11 -4.07 -10.75 0.14
C LYS A 11 -5.47 -10.16 0.24
N ASP A 12 -5.91 -9.76 1.43
CA ASP A 12 -7.23 -9.18 1.66
C ASP A 12 -7.29 -7.71 1.18
N LEU A 13 -6.22 -6.93 1.36
CA LEU A 13 -6.20 -5.50 1.02
C LEU A 13 -5.94 -5.24 -0.47
N ASN A 14 -5.10 -6.03 -1.14
CA ASN A 14 -4.77 -5.82 -2.56
C ASN A 14 -5.99 -5.79 -3.49
N PRO A 15 -6.98 -6.70 -3.41
CA PRO A 15 -8.16 -6.66 -4.28
C PRO A 15 -9.06 -5.45 -3.99
N ILE A 16 -9.18 -5.04 -2.72
CA ILE A 16 -9.94 -3.84 -2.34
C ILE A 16 -9.27 -2.60 -2.95
N ASN A 17 -7.96 -2.47 -2.76
CA ASN A 17 -7.21 -1.33 -3.30
C ASN A 17 -7.30 -1.26 -4.82
N ARG A 18 -7.19 -2.42 -5.48
CA ARG A 18 -7.34 -2.54 -6.94
C ARG A 18 -8.73 -2.12 -7.40
N GLY A 19 -9.79 -2.61 -6.75
CA GLY A 19 -11.17 -2.25 -7.10
C GLY A 19 -11.44 -0.76 -6.93
N TRP A 20 -11.01 -0.19 -5.80
CA TRP A 20 -11.14 1.25 -5.53
C TRP A 20 -10.35 2.10 -6.53
N SER A 21 -9.10 1.74 -6.81
CA SER A 21 -8.29 2.43 -7.81
C SER A 21 -8.92 2.38 -9.19
N GLN A 22 -9.45 1.23 -9.61
CA GLN A 22 -10.07 1.07 -10.92
C GLN A 22 -11.36 1.89 -11.04
N TYR A 23 -12.18 1.91 -9.99
CA TYR A 23 -13.47 2.61 -10.00
C TYR A 23 -13.28 4.13 -9.97
N TYR A 24 -12.35 4.63 -9.16
CA TYR A 24 -12.16 6.06 -8.93
C TYR A 24 -11.03 6.68 -9.77
N SER A 25 -10.36 5.94 -10.66
CA SER A 25 -9.19 6.45 -11.39
C SER A 25 -9.48 7.63 -12.31
N SER A 26 -10.69 7.73 -12.86
CA SER A 26 -11.10 8.81 -13.76
C SER A 26 -11.59 10.07 -13.05
N VAL A 27 -12.04 9.94 -11.79
CA VAL A 27 -12.75 11.03 -11.08
C VAL A 27 -11.95 11.58 -9.89
N VAL A 28 -10.92 10.86 -9.43
CA VAL A 28 -10.14 11.23 -8.24
C VAL A 28 -8.72 11.62 -8.63
N SER A 29 -8.26 12.74 -8.08
CA SER A 29 -6.89 13.22 -8.32
C SER A 29 -5.84 12.38 -7.59
N CYS A 30 -4.60 12.41 -8.10
CA CYS A 30 -3.44 11.79 -7.45
C CYS A 30 -3.29 12.19 -5.98
N LYS A 31 -3.64 13.44 -5.61
CA LYS A 31 -3.54 13.95 -4.24
C LYS A 31 -4.43 13.19 -3.25
N ILE A 32 -5.64 12.82 -3.68
CA ILE A 32 -6.56 12.05 -2.84
C ILE A 32 -6.05 10.62 -2.68
N PHE A 33 -5.55 9.99 -3.75
CA PHE A 33 -4.93 8.67 -3.66
C PHE A 33 -3.72 8.66 -2.71
N SER A 34 -2.86 9.67 -2.76
CA SER A 34 -1.75 9.81 -1.81
C SER A 34 -2.24 9.95 -0.36
N SER A 35 -3.36 10.66 -0.13
CA SER A 35 -3.96 10.76 1.20
C SER A 35 -4.47 9.41 1.71
N LEU A 36 -5.14 8.63 0.85
CA LEU A 36 -5.60 7.28 1.18
C LEU A 36 -4.43 6.32 1.47
N ASP A 37 -3.38 6.38 0.65
CA ASP A 37 -2.16 5.58 0.84
C ASP A 37 -1.51 5.91 2.21
N ASN A 38 -1.46 7.19 2.61
CA ASN A 38 -0.98 7.61 3.92
C ASN A 38 -1.83 7.06 5.09
N ILE A 39 -3.15 7.09 4.95
CA ILE A 39 -4.07 6.54 5.97
C ILE A 39 -3.87 5.02 6.09
N MET A 40 -3.74 4.31 4.97
CA MET A 40 -3.45 2.88 4.95
C MET A 40 -2.12 2.57 5.63
N HIS A 41 -1.05 3.30 5.29
CA HIS A 41 0.25 3.17 5.93
C HIS A 41 0.17 3.35 7.45
N ARG A 42 -0.58 4.35 7.93
CA ARG A 42 -0.76 4.58 9.37
C ARG A 42 -1.51 3.43 10.05
N LYS A 43 -2.53 2.86 9.41
CA LYS A 43 -3.27 1.70 9.93
C LYS A 43 -2.38 0.45 9.98
N LEU A 44 -1.59 0.19 8.94
CA LEU A 44 -0.64 -0.93 8.88
C LEU A 44 0.47 -0.79 9.92
N TRP A 45 0.98 0.44 10.12
CA TRP A 45 1.95 0.72 11.17
C TRP A 45 1.39 0.41 12.57
N LYS A 46 0.19 0.89 12.88
CA LYS A 46 -0.48 0.58 14.17
C LYS A 46 -0.66 -0.93 14.36
N TRP A 47 -1.09 -1.64 13.32
CA TRP A 47 -1.24 -3.09 13.36
C TRP A 47 0.11 -3.80 13.61
N ALA A 48 1.20 -3.34 12.98
CA ALA A 48 2.52 -3.94 13.12
C ALA A 48 3.11 -3.70 14.52
N VAL A 49 2.91 -2.50 15.08
CA VAL A 49 3.30 -2.16 16.46
C VAL A 49 2.49 -2.97 17.47
N PHE A 50 1.18 -3.07 17.29
CA PHE A 50 0.31 -3.84 18.19
C PHE A 50 0.72 -5.31 18.29
N ARG A 51 1.19 -5.90 17.18
CA ARG A 51 1.64 -7.30 17.16
C ARG A 51 2.91 -7.55 17.97
N HIS A 52 3.75 -6.55 18.15
CA HIS A 52 5.06 -6.70 18.77
C HIS A 52 5.25 -5.70 19.91
N PRO A 53 4.52 -5.86 21.03
CA PRO A 53 4.62 -4.94 22.16
C PRO A 53 6.04 -4.86 22.73
N ASN A 54 6.81 -5.96 22.63
CA ASN A 54 8.15 -6.08 23.20
C ASN A 54 9.28 -5.80 22.19
N LYS A 55 8.97 -5.34 20.96
CA LYS A 55 9.99 -5.04 19.94
C LYS A 55 10.01 -3.54 19.63
N GLY A 56 11.22 -3.02 19.44
CA GLY A 56 11.42 -1.63 19.07
C GLY A 56 10.86 -1.29 17.68
N ARG A 57 10.46 -0.03 17.51
CA ARG A 57 9.89 0.50 16.25
C ARG A 57 10.82 0.30 15.04
N CYS A 58 12.14 0.43 15.24
CA CYS A 58 13.12 0.20 14.18
C CYS A 58 13.11 -1.26 13.67
N TRP A 59 12.93 -2.22 14.58
CA TRP A 59 12.83 -3.63 14.22
C TRP A 59 11.51 -3.90 13.47
N ILE A 60 10.40 -3.34 13.94
CA ILE A 60 9.09 -3.44 13.28
C ILE A 60 9.16 -2.87 11.86
N LYS A 61 9.75 -1.68 11.69
CA LYS A 61 10.01 -1.07 10.38
C LYS A 61 10.76 -2.04 9.48
N ARG A 62 11.90 -2.56 9.93
CA ARG A 62 12.74 -3.48 9.12
C ARG A 62 12.04 -4.79 8.76
N LYS A 63 11.20 -5.32 9.66
CA LYS A 63 10.48 -6.57 9.44
C LYS A 63 9.38 -6.44 8.40
N TYR A 64 8.55 -5.40 8.52
CA TYR A 64 7.30 -5.27 7.77
C TYR A 64 7.40 -4.33 6.58
N PHE A 65 8.30 -3.35 6.62
CA PHE A 65 8.40 -2.30 5.63
C PHE A 65 9.77 -2.33 4.96
N LYS A 66 9.79 -2.62 3.66
CA LYS A 66 11.00 -2.80 2.88
C LYS A 66 11.10 -1.74 1.79
N LYS A 67 12.29 -1.61 1.21
CA LYS A 67 12.48 -0.80 0.02
C LYS A 67 11.92 -1.55 -1.20
N TYR A 68 11.17 -0.85 -2.03
CA TYR A 68 10.68 -1.34 -3.31
C TYR A 68 10.85 -0.22 -4.35
N ASN A 69 11.68 -0.46 -5.37
CA ASN A 69 12.11 0.57 -6.34
C ASN A 69 12.68 1.82 -5.63
N ASN A 70 12.11 3.00 -5.90
CA ASN A 70 12.49 4.27 -5.29
C ASN A 70 11.73 4.56 -3.99
N GLU A 71 10.75 3.73 -3.64
CA GLU A 71 9.98 3.89 -2.41
C GLU A 71 10.65 3.14 -1.27
N ASN A 72 11.14 3.92 -0.32
CA ASN A 72 11.39 3.40 1.01
C ASN A 72 10.04 3.23 1.71
N TRP A 73 9.90 2.14 2.47
CA TRP A 73 8.77 1.92 3.39
C TRP A 73 7.50 1.28 2.78
N ARG A 74 7.65 0.34 1.84
CA ARG A 74 6.53 -0.46 1.31
C ARG A 74 6.24 -1.67 2.20
N PHE A 75 4.97 -1.91 2.54
CA PHE A 75 4.57 -3.06 3.35
C PHE A 75 4.73 -4.37 2.55
N MET A 76 5.72 -5.19 2.93
CA MET A 76 6.16 -6.34 2.12
C MET A 76 6.69 -7.49 2.98
N THR A 77 6.39 -8.71 2.55
CA THR A 77 6.85 -9.95 3.19
C THR A 77 8.29 -10.31 2.79
N SER A 78 8.88 -11.32 3.42
CA SER A 78 10.11 -11.97 2.90
C SER A 78 9.91 -12.55 1.52
N ASN A 79 8.73 -13.10 1.26
CA ASN A 79 8.36 -13.80 0.03
C ASN A 79 8.02 -12.84 -1.13
N LYS A 80 8.47 -11.58 -1.05
CA LYS A 80 8.23 -10.50 -2.04
C LYS A 80 6.75 -10.18 -2.33
N ILE A 81 5.80 -10.73 -1.57
CA ILE A 81 4.40 -10.32 -1.61
C ILE A 81 4.29 -8.94 -0.95
N ARG A 82 3.74 -7.96 -1.68
CA ARG A 82 3.67 -6.55 -1.29
C ARG A 82 2.25 -6.00 -1.36
N LEU A 83 1.99 -4.97 -0.56
CA LEU A 83 0.78 -4.17 -0.69
C LEU A 83 0.82 -3.35 -1.98
N THR A 84 -0.21 -3.50 -2.81
CA THR A 84 -0.45 -2.62 -3.96
C THR A 84 -1.07 -1.32 -3.45
N ILE A 85 -0.41 -0.20 -3.72
CA ILE A 85 -0.91 1.13 -3.35
C ILE A 85 -1.74 1.71 -4.49
N HIS A 86 -2.60 2.68 -4.19
CA HIS A 86 -3.52 3.18 -5.20
C HIS A 86 -2.81 3.92 -6.34
N SER A 87 -1.70 4.56 -6.03
CA SER A 87 -0.84 5.29 -6.97
C SER A 87 -0.13 4.40 -8.01
N ASP A 88 0.04 3.08 -7.75
CA ASP A 88 0.59 2.13 -8.73
C ASP A 88 -0.33 1.98 -9.97
N HIS A 89 -1.63 2.25 -9.82
CA HIS A 89 -2.63 2.07 -10.86
C HIS A 89 -2.86 3.33 -11.73
N VAL A 90 -2.69 4.51 -11.14
CA VAL A 90 -3.04 5.80 -11.79
C VAL A 90 -2.08 6.14 -12.94
N ILE A 91 -0.80 5.78 -12.81
CA ILE A 91 0.24 6.12 -13.81
C ILE A 91 -0.06 5.50 -15.19
N LYS A 92 -0.84 4.41 -15.26
CA LYS A 92 -1.17 3.76 -16.54
C LYS A 92 -2.33 4.40 -17.33
N GLN A 93 -3.22 5.17 -16.70
CA GLN A 93 -4.35 5.79 -17.41
C GLN A 93 -4.03 7.18 -17.97
N SER A 94 -3.26 8.01 -17.24
CA SER A 94 -2.94 9.38 -17.70
C SER A 94 -2.09 9.40 -18.99
N ALA A 95 -1.34 8.33 -19.29
CA ALA A 95 -0.53 8.23 -20.50
C ALA A 95 -1.31 7.82 -21.76
N LYS A 96 -2.62 7.50 -21.66
CA LYS A 96 -3.43 7.05 -22.81
C LYS A 96 -4.36 8.10 -23.41
N ASN A 97 -4.50 9.28 -22.80
CA ASN A 97 -5.44 10.31 -23.25
C ASN A 97 -4.77 11.50 -23.98
N GLN A 98 -3.54 11.35 -24.47
CA GLN A 98 -2.94 12.30 -25.40
C GLN A 98 -2.81 11.65 -26.78
N ILE A 99 -3.93 11.54 -27.49
CA ILE A 99 -3.92 11.39 -28.95
C ILE A 99 -4.24 12.78 -29.49
N PRO A 100 -3.34 13.45 -30.23
CA PRO A 100 -3.69 14.71 -30.87
C PRO A 100 -4.71 14.41 -31.97
N ILE A 101 -5.75 15.26 -32.00
CA ILE A 101 -6.59 15.56 -33.17
C ILE A 101 -5.79 15.60 -34.47
#